data_AF-A0A1J5BVD5-F1
#
_entry.id   AF-A0A1J5BVD5-F1
#
_cell.length_a   1.000
_cell.length_b   1.000
_cell.length_c   1.000
_cell.angle_alpha   90.00
_cell.angle_beta   90.00
_cell.angle_gamma   90.00
#
_symmetry.space_group_name_H-M   'P 1'
#
loop_
_entity.id
_entity.type
_entity.pdbx_description
1 polymer ?
#
loop_
_entity_poly.entity_id
_entity_poly.type
_entity_poly.pdbx_seq_one_letter_code
_entity_poly.pdbx_strand_id
1 'polypeptide(L)'
;MSPLPAPDPAALEYSKKTVALIDREIKSAGGWIPFSRYMELALYAPGLGYYSAGMHKFGAAGDFVTAPEISALFGQALARQAAQVLELVAGNILEIGPGSGRLAFDLLSELEQLGQLPEHYFLLEVSADLRQRQQHLLARFAPRVEWLDRLPASFSGLIIGNEVLDAMPVHLVAWSEDRLFERGVSMKDGQFSWSERKLASGELFDIAASLDVPPGTISEIGLAARGFIATLVGLLEKGAILMLDYGFGQNEYYHPQRSSGTLMCHYRHYAHDDPFYLPGLQDVTSHVDFTAIAEAGVKHGLNLLGYTSQAHFLINSGITDLLARASPEQASAY
;
A
#
# COMPACT_ATOMS: atom_id res chain seq x y z
N MET A 1 17.19 0.41 21.59
CA MET A 1 16.44 -0.43 20.64
C MET A 1 16.79 -1.88 20.92
N SER A 2 15.80 -2.76 21.00
CA SER A 2 16.06 -4.20 20.98
C SER A 2 16.76 -4.57 19.67
N PRO A 3 17.75 -5.47 19.66
CA PRO A 3 18.41 -5.88 18.43
C PRO A 3 17.40 -6.51 17.47
N LEU A 4 17.47 -6.14 16.19
CA LEU A 4 16.66 -6.77 15.15
C LEU A 4 16.98 -8.28 15.09
N PRO A 5 15.98 -9.15 14.86
CA PRO A 5 16.19 -10.59 14.76
C PRO A 5 17.24 -10.94 13.70
N ALA A 6 18.11 -11.91 13.96
CA ALA A 6 19.08 -12.32 12.95
C ALA A 6 18.39 -13.08 11.79
N PRO A 7 18.71 -12.80 10.52
CA PRO A 7 18.28 -13.62 9.39
C PRO A 7 19.01 -14.97 9.42
N ASP A 8 18.35 -16.01 8.93
CA ASP A 8 19.04 -17.28 8.66
C ASP A 8 19.98 -17.15 7.44
N PRO A 9 20.90 -18.12 7.21
CA PRO A 9 21.86 -18.05 6.11
C PRO A 9 21.22 -17.97 4.72
N ALA A 10 20.06 -18.62 4.50
CA ALA A 10 19.39 -18.63 3.21
C ALA A 10 18.75 -17.27 2.93
N ALA A 11 18.10 -16.68 3.94
CA ALA A 11 17.61 -15.32 3.90
C ALA A 11 18.75 -14.32 3.61
N LEU A 12 19.89 -14.44 4.31
CA LEU A 12 21.03 -13.57 4.05
C LEU A 12 21.59 -13.69 2.62
N GLU A 13 21.66 -14.91 2.06
CA GLU A 13 22.04 -15.12 0.67
C GLU A 13 21.02 -14.51 -0.30
N TYR A 14 19.73 -14.61 0.01
CA TYR A 14 18.66 -13.99 -0.76
C TYR A 14 18.81 -12.47 -0.81
N SER A 15 18.95 -11.84 0.36
CA SER A 15 19.14 -10.39 0.43
C SER A 15 20.40 -9.93 -0.31
N LYS A 16 21.49 -10.70 -0.28
CA LYS A 16 22.69 -10.41 -1.09
C LYS A 16 22.40 -10.39 -2.60
N LYS A 17 21.48 -11.22 -3.10
CA LYS A 17 21.07 -11.20 -4.52
C LYS A 17 20.31 -9.91 -4.84
N THR A 18 19.43 -9.46 -3.95
CA THR A 18 18.71 -8.19 -4.08
C THR A 18 19.65 -7.00 -4.00
N VAL A 19 20.60 -6.98 -3.05
CA VAL A 19 21.67 -5.98 -2.98
C VAL A 19 22.47 -5.93 -4.28
N ALA A 20 22.87 -7.07 -4.83
CA ALA A 20 23.63 -7.13 -6.08
C ALA A 20 22.80 -6.65 -7.29
N LEU A 21 21.48 -6.86 -7.31
CA LEU A 21 20.60 -6.30 -8.33
C LEU A 21 20.59 -4.77 -8.26
N ILE A 22 20.36 -4.21 -7.07
CA ILE A 22 20.27 -2.76 -6.86
C ILE A 22 21.62 -2.09 -7.11
N ASP A 23 22.74 -2.68 -6.68
CA ASP A 23 24.09 -2.17 -6.98
C ASP A 23 24.35 -2.10 -8.50
N ARG A 24 23.92 -3.10 -9.27
CA ARG A 24 24.00 -3.04 -10.74
C ARG A 24 23.18 -1.88 -11.31
N GLU A 25 21.98 -1.65 -10.78
CA GLU A 25 21.14 -0.52 -11.20
C GLU A 25 21.79 0.82 -10.87
N ILE A 26 22.37 0.96 -9.67
CA ILE A 26 23.12 2.17 -9.27
C ILE A 26 24.27 2.42 -10.23
N LYS A 27 25.04 1.38 -10.56
CA LYS A 27 26.18 1.48 -11.50
C LYS A 27 25.72 1.86 -12.91
N SER A 28 24.65 1.25 -13.42
CA SER A 28 24.12 1.55 -14.77
C SER A 28 23.56 2.98 -14.86
N ALA A 29 23.00 3.51 -13.77
CA ALA A 29 22.47 4.88 -13.67
C ALA A 29 23.53 5.95 -13.39
N GLY A 30 24.83 5.60 -13.44
CA GLY A 30 25.92 6.57 -13.21
C GLY A 30 26.18 6.85 -11.73
N GLY A 31 25.99 5.85 -10.87
CA GLY A 31 26.37 5.86 -9.46
C GLY A 31 25.30 6.32 -8.48
N TRP A 32 24.07 6.58 -8.94
CA TRP A 32 22.97 7.06 -8.10
C TRP A 32 21.62 6.72 -8.72
N ILE A 33 20.65 6.35 -7.89
CA ILE A 33 19.25 6.19 -8.27
C ILE A 33 18.35 6.96 -7.29
N PRO A 34 17.16 7.43 -7.71
CA PRO A 34 16.19 8.00 -6.78
C PRO A 34 15.73 6.92 -5.78
N PHE A 35 15.32 7.33 -4.58
CA PHE A 35 14.85 6.38 -3.57
C PHE A 35 13.64 5.57 -4.04
N SER A 36 12.76 6.16 -4.87
CA SER A 36 11.64 5.44 -5.48
C SER A 36 12.10 4.23 -6.29
N ARG A 37 13.18 4.35 -7.06
CA ARG A 37 13.73 3.22 -7.81
C ARG A 37 14.37 2.16 -6.91
N TYR A 38 15.01 2.59 -5.82
CA TYR A 38 15.51 1.67 -4.80
C TYR A 38 14.36 0.87 -4.17
N MET A 39 13.33 1.56 -3.71
CA MET A 39 12.14 0.98 -3.06
C MET A 39 11.39 0.05 -4.01
N GLU A 40 11.21 0.44 -5.27
CA GLU A 40 10.62 -0.41 -6.32
C GLU A 40 11.38 -1.74 -6.46
N LEU A 41 12.71 -1.71 -6.54
CA LEU A 41 13.51 -2.93 -6.69
C LEU A 41 13.50 -3.77 -5.40
N ALA A 42 13.58 -3.13 -4.23
CA ALA A 42 13.58 -3.83 -2.94
C ALA A 42 12.24 -4.51 -2.66
N LEU A 43 11.12 -3.94 -3.10
CA LEU A 43 9.78 -4.43 -2.85
C LEU A 43 9.21 -5.29 -3.98
N TYR A 44 9.47 -4.94 -5.24
CA TYR A 44 8.75 -5.49 -6.40
C TYR A 44 9.64 -6.07 -7.50
N ALA A 45 10.96 -6.14 -7.33
CA ALA A 45 11.80 -6.79 -8.33
C ALA A 45 11.34 -8.25 -8.57
N PRO A 46 11.08 -8.67 -9.82
CA PRO A 46 10.62 -10.02 -10.09
C PRO A 46 11.53 -11.10 -9.49
N GLY A 47 10.96 -11.92 -8.60
CA GLY A 47 11.67 -12.99 -7.88
C GLY A 47 12.62 -12.55 -6.75
N LEU A 48 12.88 -11.25 -6.57
CA LEU A 48 13.85 -10.71 -5.59
C LEU A 48 13.25 -9.69 -4.60
N GLY A 49 12.20 -8.99 -5.00
CA GLY A 49 11.54 -7.99 -4.17
C GLY A 49 10.64 -8.62 -3.11
N TYR A 50 10.49 -7.95 -1.98
CA TYR A 50 9.72 -8.39 -0.82
C TYR A 50 8.33 -8.98 -1.17
N TYR A 51 7.55 -8.30 -2.01
CA TYR A 51 6.22 -8.73 -2.44
C TYR A 51 6.22 -9.72 -3.63
N SER A 52 7.35 -9.89 -4.32
CA SER A 52 7.50 -10.74 -5.52
C SER A 52 8.27 -12.04 -5.27
N ALA A 53 8.74 -12.26 -4.03
CA ALA A 53 9.50 -13.41 -3.59
C ALA A 53 8.60 -14.60 -3.23
N GLY A 54 8.13 -15.35 -4.24
CA GLY A 54 7.13 -16.42 -4.07
C GLY A 54 7.47 -17.63 -3.17
N MET A 55 8.48 -17.60 -2.29
CA MET A 55 8.88 -18.77 -1.48
C MET A 55 9.54 -18.45 -0.10
N HIS A 56 9.68 -17.18 0.31
CA HIS A 56 10.52 -16.83 1.47
C HIS A 56 9.85 -16.01 2.57
N LYS A 57 8.55 -16.23 2.82
CA LYS A 57 7.97 -15.94 4.14
C LYS A 57 8.43 -17.01 5.13
N PHE A 58 9.68 -16.93 5.58
CA PHE A 58 10.23 -17.83 6.61
C PHE A 58 9.52 -17.58 7.94
N GLY A 59 8.48 -18.37 8.22
CA GLY A 59 7.90 -18.55 9.56
C GLY A 59 6.42 -18.23 9.67
N ALA A 60 5.81 -18.77 10.72
CA ALA A 60 4.40 -18.57 11.11
C ALA A 60 4.09 -17.14 11.64
N ALA A 61 4.95 -16.17 11.34
CA ALA A 61 4.86 -14.78 11.76
C ALA A 61 5.12 -13.93 10.50
N GLY A 62 4.06 -13.43 9.86
CA GLY A 62 4.20 -12.38 8.84
C GLY A 62 4.80 -11.13 9.47
N ASP A 63 5.35 -10.19 8.70
CA ASP A 63 6.05 -9.04 9.30
C ASP A 63 5.10 -8.05 10.00
N PHE A 64 3.81 -8.04 9.63
CA PHE A 64 2.76 -7.23 10.24
C PHE A 64 1.39 -7.92 10.19
N VAL A 65 0.46 -7.41 10.99
CA VAL A 65 -0.94 -7.84 11.05
C VAL A 65 -1.79 -6.69 10.52
N THR A 66 -2.46 -6.87 9.38
CA THR A 66 -3.37 -5.87 8.79
C THR A 66 -4.76 -5.95 9.41
N ALA A 67 -5.57 -4.90 9.30
CA ALA A 67 -6.93 -4.88 9.87
C ALA A 67 -7.81 -6.10 9.50
N PRO A 68 -7.81 -6.63 8.25
CA PRO A 68 -8.54 -7.85 7.90
C PRO A 68 -8.11 -9.11 8.68
N GLU A 69 -6.87 -9.17 9.17
CA GLU A 69 -6.35 -10.31 9.93
C GLU A 69 -6.70 -10.23 11.42
N ILE A 70 -7.15 -9.06 11.90
CA ILE A 70 -7.49 -8.84 13.30
C ILE A 70 -8.91 -9.29 13.59
N SER A 71 -9.88 -8.90 12.77
CA SER A 71 -11.29 -9.23 13.00
C SER A 71 -12.13 -9.17 11.73
N ALA A 72 -13.07 -10.10 11.59
CA ALA A 72 -14.04 -10.13 10.50
C ALA A 72 -14.95 -8.90 10.47
N LEU A 73 -15.11 -8.21 11.62
CA LEU A 73 -15.94 -7.01 11.74
C LEU A 73 -15.50 -5.89 10.78
N PHE A 74 -14.21 -5.81 10.47
CA PHE A 74 -13.69 -4.86 9.50
C PHE A 74 -14.27 -5.13 8.11
N GLY A 75 -14.11 -6.36 7.60
CA GLY A 75 -14.64 -6.75 6.29
C GLY A 75 -16.17 -6.66 6.20
N GLN A 76 -16.87 -7.02 7.28
CA GLN A 76 -18.33 -6.89 7.37
C GLN A 76 -18.79 -5.42 7.34
N ALA A 77 -18.09 -4.51 8.02
CA ALA A 77 -18.41 -3.08 7.97
C ALA A 77 -18.16 -2.52 6.56
N LEU A 78 -17.04 -2.89 5.93
CA LEU A 78 -16.75 -2.51 4.54
C LEU A 78 -17.80 -3.07 3.57
N ALA A 79 -18.30 -4.28 3.80
CA ALA A 79 -19.36 -4.88 2.98
C ALA A 79 -20.64 -4.05 2.98
N ARG A 80 -21.01 -3.42 4.10
CA ARG A 80 -22.18 -2.52 4.17
C ARG A 80 -21.99 -1.27 3.33
N GLN A 81 -20.77 -0.71 3.29
CA GLN A 81 -20.46 0.38 2.36
C GLN A 81 -20.46 -0.10 0.91
N ALA A 82 -19.92 -1.30 0.64
CA ALA A 82 -19.90 -1.90 -0.68
C ALA A 82 -21.32 -2.14 -1.22
N ALA A 83 -22.21 -2.64 -0.37
CA ALA A 83 -23.63 -2.82 -0.64
C ALA A 83 -24.30 -1.53 -1.15
N GLN A 84 -24.08 -0.40 -0.48
CA GLN A 84 -24.62 0.90 -0.90
C GLN A 84 -24.12 1.31 -2.28
N VAL A 85 -22.83 1.09 -2.56
CA VAL A 85 -22.25 1.40 -3.88
C VAL A 85 -22.86 0.50 -4.94
N LEU A 86 -22.92 -0.81 -4.70
CA LEU A 86 -23.48 -1.79 -5.62
C LEU A 86 -24.97 -1.53 -5.91
N GLU A 87 -25.74 -1.06 -4.94
CA GLU A 87 -27.15 -0.67 -5.17
C GLU A 87 -27.29 0.50 -6.16
N LEU A 88 -26.37 1.47 -6.10
CA LEU A 88 -26.39 2.64 -6.97
C LEU A 88 -25.83 2.37 -8.37
N VAL A 89 -24.75 1.58 -8.44
CA VAL A 89 -23.97 1.42 -9.67
C VAL A 89 -24.20 0.09 -10.37
N ALA A 90 -24.68 -0.93 -9.65
CA ALA A 90 -24.63 -2.35 -10.01
C ALA A 90 -23.19 -2.80 -10.35
N GLY A 91 -23.00 -4.08 -10.67
CA GLY A 91 -21.74 -4.57 -11.22
C GLY A 91 -20.81 -5.23 -10.20
N ASN A 92 -19.52 -4.88 -10.28
CA ASN A 92 -18.43 -5.72 -9.80
C ASN A 92 -17.71 -5.11 -8.58
N ILE A 93 -16.90 -5.92 -7.91
CA ILE A 93 -15.88 -5.43 -6.97
C ILE A 93 -14.50 -5.79 -7.52
N LEU A 94 -13.55 -4.87 -7.44
CA LEU A 94 -12.14 -5.10 -7.73
C LEU A 94 -11.32 -4.78 -6.47
N GLU A 95 -10.71 -5.78 -5.88
CA GLU A 95 -9.77 -5.61 -4.77
C GLU A 95 -8.33 -5.68 -5.29
N ILE A 96 -7.57 -4.64 -4.98
CA ILE A 96 -6.16 -4.50 -5.36
C ILE A 96 -5.30 -4.83 -4.15
N GLY A 97 -4.30 -5.70 -4.33
CA GLY A 97 -3.44 -6.14 -3.23
C GLY A 97 -4.21 -6.88 -2.12
N PRO A 98 -4.97 -7.94 -2.42
CA PRO A 98 -5.89 -8.58 -1.47
C PRO A 98 -5.23 -9.35 -0.30
N GLY A 99 -3.89 -9.39 -0.24
CA GLY A 99 -3.16 -10.03 0.85
C GLY A 99 -3.50 -11.52 0.97
N SER A 100 -3.99 -11.96 2.13
CA SER A 100 -4.41 -13.35 2.34
C SER A 100 -5.74 -13.72 1.64
N GLY A 101 -6.49 -12.73 1.15
CA GLY A 101 -7.88 -12.88 0.73
C GLY A 101 -8.90 -12.81 1.86
N ARG A 102 -8.47 -12.50 3.09
CA ARG A 102 -9.36 -12.45 4.25
C ARG A 102 -10.42 -11.36 4.13
N LEU A 103 -10.04 -10.17 3.65
CA LEU A 103 -10.97 -9.08 3.39
C LEU A 103 -12.04 -9.50 2.37
N ALA A 104 -11.63 -10.06 1.22
CA ALA A 104 -12.55 -10.62 0.22
C ALA A 104 -13.53 -11.62 0.83
N PHE A 105 -13.05 -12.54 1.67
CA PHE A 105 -13.88 -13.57 2.29
C PHE A 105 -14.95 -12.98 3.21
N ASP A 106 -14.55 -12.09 4.11
CA ASP A 106 -15.47 -11.47 5.07
C ASP A 106 -16.47 -10.54 4.35
N LEU A 107 -16.01 -9.80 3.34
CA LEU A 107 -16.83 -8.91 2.53
C LEU A 107 -17.89 -9.68 1.75
N LEU A 108 -17.50 -10.73 1.01
CA LEU A 108 -18.42 -11.59 0.27
C LEU A 108 -19.40 -12.33 1.19
N SER A 109 -18.96 -12.76 2.37
CA SER A 109 -19.81 -13.42 3.36
C SER A 109 -20.92 -12.50 3.87
N GLU A 110 -20.60 -11.24 4.20
CA GLU A 110 -21.62 -10.28 4.65
C GLU A 110 -22.52 -9.84 3.49
N LEU A 111 -21.98 -9.60 2.29
CA LEU A 111 -22.82 -9.29 1.11
C LEU A 111 -23.80 -10.41 0.76
N GLU A 112 -23.41 -11.68 0.94
CA GLU A 112 -24.32 -12.82 0.80
C GLU A 112 -25.46 -12.77 1.82
N GLN A 113 -25.18 -12.43 3.08
CA GLN A 113 -26.22 -12.25 4.10
C GLN A 113 -27.15 -11.08 3.80
N LEU A 114 -26.63 -10.00 3.21
CA LEU A 114 -27.41 -8.85 2.77
C LEU A 114 -28.19 -9.11 1.47
N GLY A 115 -27.96 -10.23 0.79
CA GLY A 115 -28.54 -10.52 -0.52
C GLY A 115 -28.02 -9.60 -1.64
N GLN A 116 -26.81 -9.06 -1.48
CA GLN A 116 -26.19 -8.04 -2.35
C GLN A 116 -24.81 -8.48 -2.86
N LEU A 117 -24.63 -9.77 -3.15
CA LEU A 117 -23.41 -10.24 -3.82
C LEU A 117 -23.20 -9.49 -5.16
N PRO A 118 -21.96 -9.10 -5.50
CA PRO A 118 -21.65 -8.46 -6.77
C PRO A 118 -21.81 -9.45 -7.93
N GLU A 119 -21.79 -9.00 -9.18
CA GLU A 119 -21.78 -9.90 -10.34
C GLU A 119 -20.48 -10.71 -10.38
N HIS A 120 -19.33 -10.04 -10.30
CA HIS A 120 -18.00 -10.63 -10.11
C HIS A 120 -17.22 -9.91 -9.00
N TYR A 121 -16.31 -10.66 -8.36
CA TYR A 121 -15.31 -10.14 -7.43
C TYR A 121 -13.92 -10.42 -7.99
N PHE A 122 -13.26 -9.39 -8.49
CA PHE A 122 -11.94 -9.46 -9.08
C PHE A 122 -10.84 -9.19 -8.05
N LEU A 123 -9.79 -9.98 -8.09
CA LEU A 123 -8.60 -9.87 -7.23
C LEU A 123 -7.40 -9.56 -8.11
N LEU A 124 -6.81 -8.37 -7.98
CA LEU A 124 -5.53 -8.03 -8.63
C LEU A 124 -4.39 -8.33 -7.65
N GLU A 125 -3.78 -9.50 -7.83
CA GLU A 125 -2.68 -10.00 -6.99
C GLU A 125 -1.48 -10.35 -7.87
N VAL A 126 -0.28 -9.89 -7.53
CA VAL A 126 0.94 -10.20 -8.30
C VAL A 126 1.66 -11.45 -7.78
N SER A 127 1.40 -11.85 -6.53
CA SER A 127 2.03 -12.98 -5.87
C SER A 127 1.30 -14.30 -6.13
N ALA A 128 1.98 -15.24 -6.81
CA ALA A 128 1.43 -16.57 -7.09
C ALA A 128 1.09 -17.38 -5.81
N ASP A 129 1.87 -17.24 -4.74
CA ASP A 129 1.61 -17.91 -3.46
C ASP A 129 0.34 -17.37 -2.79
N LEU A 130 0.17 -16.04 -2.76
CA LEU A 130 -1.03 -15.42 -2.21
C LEU A 130 -2.27 -15.81 -3.03
N ARG A 131 -2.18 -15.83 -4.37
CA ARG A 131 -3.26 -16.33 -5.22
C ARG A 131 -3.69 -17.75 -4.87
N GLN A 132 -2.75 -18.67 -4.65
CA GLN A 132 -3.09 -20.04 -4.28
C GLN A 132 -3.83 -20.11 -2.94
N ARG A 133 -3.40 -19.35 -1.94
CA ARG A 133 -4.07 -19.28 -0.63
C ARG A 133 -5.47 -18.68 -0.73
N GLN A 134 -5.60 -17.58 -1.48
CA GLN A 134 -6.88 -16.92 -1.76
C GLN A 134 -7.84 -17.88 -2.49
N GLN A 135 -7.37 -18.63 -3.49
CA GLN A 135 -8.18 -19.62 -4.23
C GLN A 135 -8.76 -20.69 -3.30
N HIS A 136 -7.97 -21.17 -2.35
CA HIS A 136 -8.45 -22.13 -1.37
C HIS A 136 -9.50 -21.50 -0.43
N LEU A 137 -9.21 -20.31 0.11
CA LEU A 137 -10.11 -19.60 1.04
C LEU A 137 -11.45 -19.22 0.40
N LEU A 138 -11.41 -18.77 -0.86
CA LEU A 138 -12.57 -18.21 -1.58
C LEU A 138 -13.29 -19.24 -2.45
N ALA A 139 -12.92 -20.52 -2.39
CA ALA A 139 -13.48 -21.58 -3.23
C ALA A 139 -15.02 -21.68 -3.17
N ARG A 140 -15.63 -21.37 -2.01
CA ARG A 140 -17.10 -21.37 -1.83
C ARG A 140 -17.82 -20.32 -2.67
N PHE A 141 -17.13 -19.26 -3.09
CA PHE A 141 -17.70 -18.17 -3.87
C PHE A 141 -17.51 -18.38 -5.38
N ALA A 142 -16.92 -19.49 -5.82
CA ALA A 142 -16.81 -19.80 -7.23
C ALA A 142 -18.21 -19.99 -7.89
N PRO A 143 -18.41 -19.55 -9.15
CA PRO A 143 -17.41 -18.96 -10.06
C PRO A 143 -17.29 -17.43 -9.97
N ARG A 144 -17.85 -16.78 -8.94
CA ARG A 144 -17.93 -15.31 -8.84
C ARG A 144 -16.59 -14.61 -8.65
N VAL A 145 -15.62 -15.32 -8.06
CA VAL A 145 -14.31 -14.78 -7.74
C VAL A 145 -13.32 -15.09 -8.86
N GLU A 146 -12.65 -14.05 -9.36
CA GLU A 146 -11.70 -14.14 -10.46
C GLU A 146 -10.40 -13.40 -10.13
N TRP A 147 -9.26 -13.98 -10.52
CA TRP A 147 -7.94 -13.37 -10.33
C TRP A 147 -7.47 -12.74 -11.62
N LEU A 148 -7.03 -11.48 -11.54
CA LEU A 148 -6.53 -10.72 -12.67
C LEU A 148 -5.00 -10.63 -12.64
N ASP A 149 -4.39 -10.72 -13.82
CA ASP A 149 -2.95 -10.44 -14.02
C ASP A 149 -2.66 -8.96 -14.25
N ARG A 150 -3.67 -8.20 -14.66
CA ARG A 150 -3.60 -6.78 -15.00
C ARG A 150 -4.94 -6.12 -14.76
N LEU A 151 -4.92 -4.81 -14.57
CA LEU A 151 -6.14 -4.01 -14.54
C LEU A 151 -6.95 -4.21 -15.83
N PRO A 152 -8.29 -4.27 -15.74
CA PRO A 152 -9.15 -4.34 -16.92
C PRO A 152 -9.08 -3.02 -17.71
N ALA A 153 -9.47 -3.07 -18.99
CA ALA A 153 -9.51 -1.88 -19.84
C ALA A 153 -10.60 -0.89 -19.40
N SER A 154 -11.71 -1.41 -18.87
CA SER A 154 -12.75 -0.62 -18.23
C SER A 154 -13.39 -1.38 -17.08
N PHE A 155 -14.00 -0.65 -16.15
CA PHE A 155 -14.59 -1.21 -14.94
C PHE A 155 -15.81 -0.40 -14.49
N SER A 156 -16.86 -1.10 -14.09
CA SER A 156 -18.04 -0.54 -13.42
C SER A 156 -18.28 -1.27 -12.11
N GLY A 157 -18.31 -0.53 -11.00
CA GLY A 157 -18.41 -1.13 -9.67
C GLY A 157 -17.60 -0.41 -8.59
N LEU A 158 -17.20 -1.16 -7.57
CA LEU A 158 -16.37 -0.67 -6.47
C LEU A 158 -14.92 -1.17 -6.61
N ILE A 159 -13.96 -0.25 -6.63
CA ILE A 159 -12.53 -0.58 -6.51
C ILE A 159 -12.11 -0.37 -5.05
N ILE A 160 -11.44 -1.35 -4.46
CA ILE A 160 -10.96 -1.32 -3.07
C ILE A 160 -9.44 -1.52 -3.06
N GLY A 161 -8.73 -0.68 -2.32
CA GLY A 161 -7.35 -0.92 -1.91
C GLY A 161 -7.21 -0.71 -0.41
N ASN A 162 -6.72 -1.72 0.29
CA ASN A 162 -6.45 -1.65 1.73
C ASN A 162 -4.97 -1.86 1.99
N GLU A 163 -4.28 -0.86 2.53
CA GLU A 163 -2.82 -0.88 2.76
C GLU A 163 -2.05 -1.21 1.47
N VAL A 164 -2.33 -0.40 0.44
CA VAL A 164 -1.76 -0.53 -0.90
C VAL A 164 -0.95 0.69 -1.27
N LEU A 165 -1.36 1.88 -0.81
CA LEU A 165 -0.74 3.13 -1.21
C LEU A 165 0.56 3.35 -0.43
N ASP A 166 0.62 2.91 0.83
CA ASP A 166 1.78 3.08 1.69
C ASP A 166 3.04 2.33 1.20
N ALA A 167 2.83 1.19 0.54
CA ALA A 167 3.89 0.37 -0.04
C ALA A 167 4.34 0.86 -1.43
N MET A 168 3.68 1.87 -2.02
CA MET A 168 4.06 2.38 -3.33
C MET A 168 5.37 3.18 -3.26
N PRO A 169 6.25 3.06 -4.27
CA PRO A 169 7.53 3.77 -4.25
C PRO A 169 7.39 5.29 -4.14
N VAL A 170 8.12 5.88 -3.19
CA VAL A 170 8.15 7.33 -2.94
C VAL A 170 9.51 7.96 -3.27
N HIS A 171 9.48 9.21 -3.68
CA HIS A 171 10.68 10.04 -3.77
C HIS A 171 10.93 10.72 -2.43
N LEU A 172 12.19 10.85 -2.01
CA LEU A 172 12.55 11.64 -0.85
C LEU A 172 13.05 13.01 -1.30
N VAL A 173 12.43 14.06 -0.79
CA VAL A 173 12.82 15.44 -1.09
C VAL A 173 13.32 16.09 0.19
N ALA A 174 14.43 16.81 0.09
CA ALA A 174 14.99 17.63 1.15
C ALA A 174 14.80 19.11 0.80
N TRP A 175 14.10 19.84 1.68
CA TRP A 175 13.90 21.28 1.58
C TRP A 175 15.05 22.00 2.30
N SER A 176 15.77 22.84 1.57
CA SER A 176 16.78 23.76 2.08
C SER A 176 16.33 25.20 1.77
N GLU A 177 16.88 26.21 2.47
CA GLU A 177 16.40 27.60 2.49
C GLU A 177 15.86 28.10 1.13
N ASP A 178 16.67 27.99 0.06
CA ASP A 178 16.29 28.39 -1.30
C ASP A 178 16.42 27.26 -2.34
N ARG A 179 16.56 26.00 -1.92
CA ARG A 179 16.92 24.89 -2.81
C ARG A 179 16.23 23.60 -2.43
N LEU A 180 15.83 22.85 -3.45
CA LEU A 180 15.32 21.49 -3.31
C LEU A 180 16.39 20.49 -3.72
N PHE A 181 16.45 19.40 -2.99
CA PHE A 181 17.28 18.24 -3.33
C PHE A 181 16.42 16.99 -3.32
N GLU A 182 16.70 16.09 -4.26
CA GLU A 182 16.18 14.73 -4.20
C GLU A 182 17.21 13.86 -3.48
N ARG A 183 16.76 13.18 -2.42
CA ARG A 183 17.56 12.19 -1.71
C ARG A 183 17.34 10.82 -2.35
N GLY A 184 18.42 10.29 -2.90
CA GLY A 184 18.47 8.96 -3.49
C GLY A 184 19.52 8.08 -2.84
N VAL A 185 19.89 7.02 -3.55
CA VAL A 185 20.76 5.95 -3.06
C VAL A 185 21.99 5.83 -3.93
N SER A 186 23.15 5.71 -3.29
CA SER A 186 24.45 5.45 -3.92
C SER A 186 25.21 4.38 -3.15
N MET A 187 26.27 3.86 -3.74
CA MET A 187 27.17 2.91 -3.07
C MET A 187 28.41 3.63 -2.54
N LYS A 188 28.71 3.46 -1.25
CA LYS A 188 29.92 3.95 -0.58
C LYS A 188 30.53 2.82 0.23
N ASP A 189 31.82 2.55 0.03
CA ASP A 189 32.57 1.48 0.72
C ASP A 189 31.88 0.10 0.67
N GLY A 190 31.20 -0.18 -0.44
CA GLY A 190 30.47 -1.45 -0.64
C GLY A 190 29.11 -1.54 0.05
N GLN A 191 28.58 -0.43 0.59
CA GLN A 191 27.29 -0.36 1.27
C GLN A 191 26.39 0.71 0.64
N PHE A 192 25.08 0.54 0.76
CA PHE A 192 24.14 1.60 0.38
C PHE A 192 24.31 2.81 1.28
N SER A 193 24.15 3.99 0.69
CA SER A 193 24.29 5.26 1.38
C SER A 193 23.33 6.28 0.78
N TRP A 194 22.78 7.12 1.65
CA TRP A 194 22.00 8.27 1.24
C TRP A 194 22.88 9.26 0.47
N SER A 195 22.37 9.76 -0.65
CA SER A 195 23.06 10.74 -1.49
C SER A 195 22.06 11.70 -2.10
N GLU A 196 22.33 13.01 -1.97
CA GLU A 196 21.44 14.05 -2.46
C GLU A 196 21.91 14.61 -3.80
N ARG A 197 20.95 14.83 -4.71
CA ARG A 197 21.16 15.54 -5.96
C ARG A 197 20.25 16.76 -6.01
N LYS A 198 20.73 17.84 -6.64
CA LYS A 198 19.93 19.05 -6.80
C LYS A 198 18.68 18.72 -7.64
N LEU A 199 17.51 19.04 -7.09
CA LEU A 199 16.23 18.95 -7.79
C LEU A 199 15.89 20.33 -8.34
N ALA A 200 15.86 20.46 -9.67
CA ALA A 200 15.77 21.77 -10.33
C ALA A 200 14.61 21.93 -11.31
N SER A 201 13.95 20.83 -11.70
CA SER A 201 12.89 20.82 -12.71
C SER A 201 12.14 19.49 -12.71
N GLY A 202 10.97 19.48 -13.36
CA GLY A 202 10.14 18.29 -13.55
C GLY A 202 9.06 18.16 -12.48
N GLU A 203 8.19 17.16 -12.63
CA GLU A 203 7.00 17.00 -11.79
C GLU A 203 7.32 16.98 -10.29
N LEU A 204 8.38 16.26 -9.88
CA LEU A 204 8.80 16.22 -8.47
C LEU A 204 9.17 17.61 -7.93
N PHE A 205 9.88 18.41 -8.74
CA PHE A 205 10.25 19.78 -8.39
C PHE A 205 9.01 20.67 -8.29
N ASP A 206 8.14 20.63 -9.30
CA ASP A 206 6.96 21.50 -9.36
C ASP A 206 6.05 21.28 -8.15
N ILE A 207 5.87 20.01 -7.75
CA ILE A 207 5.09 19.66 -6.56
C ILE A 207 5.84 20.13 -5.31
N ALA A 208 7.10 19.75 -5.13
CA ALA A 208 7.86 20.13 -3.93
C ALA A 208 7.97 21.64 -3.73
N ALA A 209 8.08 22.42 -4.81
CA ALA A 209 8.16 23.87 -4.78
C ALA A 209 6.81 24.55 -4.47
N SER A 210 5.70 23.85 -4.69
CA SER A 210 4.35 24.33 -4.35
C SER A 210 3.97 24.09 -2.88
N LEU A 211 4.71 23.22 -2.18
CA LEU A 211 4.45 22.87 -0.78
C LEU A 211 5.14 23.88 0.16
N ASP A 212 4.43 24.33 1.18
CA ASP A 212 4.97 25.16 2.26
C ASP A 212 5.61 24.26 3.33
N VAL A 213 6.87 23.86 3.09
CA VAL A 213 7.62 22.93 3.94
C VAL A 213 8.85 23.64 4.53
N PRO A 214 9.05 23.59 5.87
CA PRO A 214 10.19 24.26 6.50
C PRO A 214 11.54 23.73 6.02
N PRO A 215 12.55 24.60 5.84
CA PRO A 215 13.93 24.18 5.59
C PRO A 215 14.46 23.22 6.65
N GLY A 216 15.28 22.26 6.23
CA GLY A 216 15.78 21.18 7.07
C GLY A 216 14.88 19.94 7.10
N THR A 217 13.70 20.00 6.48
CA THR A 217 12.78 18.85 6.36
C THR A 217 13.22 17.92 5.23
N ILE A 218 13.18 16.61 5.50
CA ILE A 218 13.14 15.57 4.48
C ILE A 218 11.83 14.83 4.61
N SER A 219 11.10 14.71 3.50
CA SER A 219 9.83 13.98 3.47
C SER A 219 9.58 13.37 2.09
N GLU A 220 8.55 12.54 2.02
CA GLU A 220 8.20 11.69 0.92
C GLU A 220 7.24 12.41 -0.05
N ILE A 221 7.41 12.16 -1.35
CA ILE A 221 6.44 12.52 -2.39
C ILE A 221 6.12 11.26 -3.22
N GLY A 222 4.88 10.79 -3.11
CA GLY A 222 4.39 9.58 -3.78
C GLY A 222 3.90 9.81 -5.21
N LEU A 223 4.83 9.96 -6.17
CA LEU A 223 4.46 10.06 -7.59
C LEU A 223 3.80 8.77 -8.12
N ALA A 224 4.26 7.60 -7.67
CA ALA A 224 3.68 6.31 -8.04
C ALA A 224 2.21 6.20 -7.62
N ALA A 225 1.89 6.58 -6.37
CA ALA A 225 0.54 6.58 -5.85
C ALA A 225 -0.40 7.52 -6.63
N ARG A 226 0.06 8.73 -6.99
CA ARG A 226 -0.72 9.65 -7.83
C ARG A 226 -0.99 9.07 -9.22
N GLY A 227 0.02 8.50 -9.87
CA GLY A 227 -0.11 7.85 -11.18
C GLY A 227 -1.01 6.62 -11.14
N PHE A 228 -0.98 5.86 -10.04
CA PHE A 228 -1.86 4.74 -9.81
C PHE A 228 -3.32 5.18 -9.71
N ILE A 229 -3.63 6.20 -8.91
CA ILE A 229 -4.99 6.77 -8.83
C ILE A 229 -5.45 7.25 -10.21
N ALA A 230 -4.61 7.97 -10.95
CA ALA A 230 -4.93 8.40 -12.31
C ALA A 230 -5.27 7.22 -13.24
N THR A 231 -4.56 6.09 -13.10
CA THR A 231 -4.83 4.85 -13.84
C THR A 231 -6.19 4.26 -13.47
N LEU A 232 -6.53 4.21 -12.18
CA LEU A 232 -7.84 3.72 -11.72
C LEU A 232 -8.98 4.63 -12.17
N VAL A 233 -8.78 5.95 -12.19
CA VAL A 233 -9.77 6.89 -12.74
C VAL A 233 -9.99 6.63 -14.22
N GLY A 234 -8.91 6.41 -14.98
CA GLY A 234 -8.99 6.21 -16.43
C GLY A 234 -9.77 4.96 -16.86
N LEU A 235 -9.85 3.93 -16.01
CA LEU A 235 -10.62 2.70 -16.29
C LEU A 235 -12.03 2.71 -15.67
N LEU A 236 -12.31 3.57 -14.69
CA LEU A 236 -13.59 3.56 -13.99
C LEU A 236 -14.67 4.29 -14.79
N GLU A 237 -15.60 3.53 -15.39
CA GLU A 237 -16.74 4.08 -16.15
C GLU A 237 -17.84 4.60 -15.23
N LYS A 238 -18.17 3.83 -14.19
CA LYS A 238 -19.20 4.15 -13.21
C LYS A 238 -18.90 3.41 -11.91
N GLY A 239 -18.81 4.13 -10.80
CA GLY A 239 -18.49 3.48 -9.53
C GLY A 239 -17.84 4.37 -8.50
N ALA A 240 -17.12 3.72 -7.58
CA ALA A 240 -16.34 4.39 -6.56
C ALA A 240 -14.98 3.70 -6.39
N ILE A 241 -14.00 4.46 -5.88
CA ILE A 241 -12.71 3.95 -5.44
C ILE A 241 -12.63 4.21 -3.93
N LEU A 242 -12.40 3.16 -3.15
CA LEU A 242 -12.21 3.22 -1.72
C LEU A 242 -10.79 2.80 -1.37
N MET A 243 -9.99 3.76 -0.91
CA MET A 243 -8.62 3.53 -0.46
C MET A 243 -8.56 3.68 1.06
N LEU A 244 -8.13 2.62 1.74
CA LEU A 244 -7.95 2.60 3.19
C LEU A 244 -6.46 2.45 3.48
N ASP A 245 -5.92 3.42 4.20
CA ASP A 245 -4.49 3.44 4.49
C ASP A 245 -4.18 4.36 5.69
N TYR A 246 -2.96 4.27 6.22
CA TYR A 246 -2.49 5.15 7.29
C TYR A 246 -1.81 6.38 6.69
N GLY A 247 -2.23 7.56 7.16
CA GLY A 247 -1.76 8.81 6.59
C GLY A 247 -2.55 10.02 7.05
N PHE A 248 -2.29 11.13 6.37
CA PHE A 248 -2.73 12.45 6.81
C PHE A 248 -3.18 13.31 5.63
N GLY A 249 -3.95 14.37 5.89
CA GLY A 249 -4.05 15.48 4.95
C GLY A 249 -2.73 16.26 4.88
N GLN A 250 -2.47 16.95 3.78
CA GLN A 250 -1.19 17.62 3.47
C GLN A 250 -0.62 18.44 4.63
N ASN A 251 -1.45 19.23 5.33
CA ASN A 251 -1.01 20.10 6.43
C ASN A 251 -0.42 19.33 7.62
N GLU A 252 -0.95 18.14 7.91
CA GLU A 252 -0.43 17.26 8.97
C GLU A 252 0.70 16.36 8.46
N TYR A 253 0.65 15.99 7.17
CA TYR A 253 1.71 15.26 6.49
C TYR A 253 3.03 16.05 6.51
N TYR A 254 3.00 17.33 6.12
CA TYR A 254 4.18 18.20 6.08
C TYR A 254 4.29 19.12 7.31
N HIS A 255 3.67 18.73 8.43
CA HIS A 255 3.72 19.55 9.64
C HIS A 255 5.18 19.80 10.09
N PRO A 256 5.54 21.01 10.58
CA PRO A 256 6.93 21.34 10.95
C PRO A 256 7.61 20.41 11.96
N GLN A 257 6.83 19.73 12.81
CA GLN A 257 7.36 18.75 13.78
C GLN A 257 7.71 17.40 13.13
N ARG A 258 7.31 17.16 11.88
CA ARG A 258 7.59 15.95 11.10
C ARG A 258 8.73 16.19 10.10
N SER A 259 9.85 16.70 10.61
CA SER A 259 10.99 17.07 9.76
C SER A 259 11.75 15.88 9.15
N SER A 260 11.46 14.65 9.59
CA SER A 260 12.08 13.42 9.09
C SER A 260 11.12 12.52 8.30
N GLY A 261 9.96 13.04 7.90
CA GLY A 261 8.98 12.30 7.12
C GLY A 261 8.31 11.17 7.88
N THR A 262 7.94 10.12 7.16
CA THR A 262 7.15 8.97 7.65
C THR A 262 7.68 7.61 7.22
N LEU A 263 8.79 7.57 6.47
CA LEU A 263 9.41 6.33 6.04
C LEU A 263 9.66 5.40 7.24
N MET A 264 9.16 4.17 7.14
CA MET A 264 9.32 3.13 8.15
C MET A 264 9.61 1.80 7.47
N CYS A 265 10.42 0.98 8.12
CA CYS A 265 10.73 -0.37 7.69
C CYS A 265 10.21 -1.37 8.72
N HIS A 266 9.67 -2.49 8.26
CA HIS A 266 9.14 -3.54 9.12
C HIS A 266 9.83 -4.87 8.83
N TYR A 267 10.45 -5.44 9.86
CA TYR A 267 11.09 -6.74 9.79
C TYR A 267 10.74 -7.57 11.01
N ARG A 268 10.02 -8.68 10.80
CA ARG A 268 9.60 -9.64 11.83
C ARG A 268 8.94 -8.98 13.04
N HIS A 269 7.97 -8.09 12.79
CA HIS A 269 7.26 -7.28 13.79
C HIS A 269 8.07 -6.18 14.48
N TYR A 270 9.29 -5.87 14.01
CA TYR A 270 10.07 -4.74 14.48
C TYR A 270 10.01 -3.59 13.47
N ALA A 271 9.68 -2.40 13.96
CA ALA A 271 9.74 -1.16 13.19
C ALA A 271 11.11 -0.48 13.37
N HIS A 272 11.72 -0.01 12.28
CA HIS A 272 12.97 0.76 12.28
C HIS A 272 13.08 1.65 11.02
N ASP A 273 14.09 2.51 10.97
CA ASP A 273 14.24 3.60 9.99
C ASP A 273 15.32 3.34 8.91
N ASP A 274 15.85 2.12 8.84
CA ASP A 274 16.93 1.74 7.91
C ASP A 274 16.40 0.93 6.71
N PRO A 275 16.12 1.57 5.55
CA PRO A 275 15.64 0.86 4.37
C PRO A 275 16.72 0.00 3.71
N PHE A 276 18.00 0.12 4.12
CA PHE A 276 19.12 -0.66 3.60
C PHE A 276 19.35 -1.96 4.37
N TYR A 277 18.64 -2.17 5.48
CA TYR A 277 18.68 -3.42 6.22
C TYR A 277 18.03 -4.55 5.42
N LEU A 278 18.79 -5.59 5.11
CA LEU A 278 18.33 -6.80 4.42
C LEU A 278 17.34 -6.57 3.26
N PRO A 279 17.73 -5.85 2.19
CA PRO A 279 16.83 -5.55 1.07
C PRO A 279 16.21 -6.82 0.48
N GLY A 280 14.91 -6.77 0.18
CA GLY A 280 14.11 -7.91 -0.27
C GLY A 280 13.54 -8.79 0.86
N LEU A 281 13.88 -8.54 2.12
CA LEU A 281 13.39 -9.30 3.28
C LEU A 281 12.64 -8.48 4.32
N GLN A 282 12.57 -7.17 4.14
CA GLN A 282 11.79 -6.27 4.99
C GLN A 282 10.83 -5.48 4.12
N ASP A 283 9.74 -5.07 4.73
CA ASP A 283 8.84 -4.11 4.14
C ASP A 283 9.39 -2.69 4.34
N VAL A 284 9.05 -1.81 3.41
CA VAL A 284 9.38 -0.38 3.44
C VAL A 284 8.11 0.35 3.06
N THR A 285 7.65 1.23 3.94
CA THR A 285 6.40 1.95 3.74
C THR A 285 6.57 3.43 4.07
N SER A 286 5.66 4.23 3.55
CA SER A 286 5.50 5.63 3.92
C SER A 286 4.03 5.92 4.16
N HIS A 287 3.70 6.83 5.06
CA HIS A 287 2.31 7.23 5.22
C HIS A 287 1.79 7.87 3.93
N VAL A 288 0.48 7.86 3.76
CA VAL A 288 -0.20 8.45 2.60
C VAL A 288 -0.51 9.94 2.83
N ASP A 289 -0.16 10.77 1.85
CA ASP A 289 -0.68 12.14 1.73
C ASP A 289 -2.05 12.08 1.04
N PHE A 290 -3.12 12.03 1.83
CA PHE A 290 -4.49 11.88 1.31
C PHE A 290 -4.99 13.10 0.52
N THR A 291 -4.42 14.28 0.75
CA THR A 291 -4.71 15.45 -0.09
C THR A 291 -4.20 15.21 -1.50
N ALA A 292 -2.95 14.75 -1.64
CA ALA A 292 -2.37 14.42 -2.94
C ALA A 292 -3.13 13.31 -3.69
N ILE A 293 -3.63 12.30 -2.97
CA ILE A 293 -4.46 11.22 -3.55
C ILE A 293 -5.81 11.77 -4.03
N ALA A 294 -6.49 12.58 -3.22
CA ALA A 294 -7.76 13.18 -3.59
C ALA A 294 -7.62 14.12 -4.79
N GLU A 295 -6.58 14.97 -4.80
CA GLU A 295 -6.28 15.87 -5.92
C GLU A 295 -5.96 15.12 -7.21
N ALA A 296 -5.22 14.00 -7.13
CA ALA A 296 -5.00 13.14 -8.29
C ALA A 296 -6.34 12.61 -8.85
N GLY A 297 -7.23 12.13 -7.99
CA GLY A 297 -8.57 11.69 -8.41
C GLY A 297 -9.38 12.81 -9.08
N VAL A 298 -9.46 13.98 -8.44
CA VAL A 298 -10.23 15.14 -8.93
C VAL A 298 -9.68 15.67 -10.25
N LYS A 299 -8.35 15.78 -10.38
CA LYS A 299 -7.68 16.21 -11.60
C LYS A 299 -8.04 15.35 -12.81
N HIS A 300 -8.31 14.06 -12.59
CA HIS A 300 -8.67 13.09 -13.63
C HIS A 300 -10.19 12.89 -13.79
N GLY A 301 -11.02 13.66 -13.07
CA GLY A 301 -12.47 13.71 -13.29
C GLY A 301 -13.33 12.99 -12.25
N LEU A 302 -12.75 12.51 -11.14
CA LEU A 302 -13.55 12.01 -10.02
C LEU A 302 -14.08 13.14 -9.14
N ASN A 303 -15.17 12.84 -8.45
CA ASN A 303 -15.62 13.64 -7.31
C ASN A 303 -15.12 12.97 -6.02
N LEU A 304 -14.60 13.77 -5.09
CA LEU A 304 -14.29 13.28 -3.75
C LEU A 304 -15.60 13.02 -2.99
N LEU A 305 -15.96 11.75 -2.80
CA LEU A 305 -17.16 11.38 -2.04
C LEU A 305 -17.00 11.61 -0.53
N GLY A 306 -15.78 11.44 0.00
CA GLY A 306 -15.50 11.70 1.40
C GLY A 306 -14.06 11.37 1.79
N TYR A 307 -13.66 11.91 2.93
CA TYR A 307 -12.40 11.62 3.63
C TYR A 307 -12.69 11.63 5.13
N THR A 308 -12.27 10.58 5.84
CA THR A 308 -12.47 10.45 7.28
C THR A 308 -11.50 9.44 7.87
N SER A 309 -11.33 9.44 9.18
CA SER A 309 -10.57 8.40 9.89
C SER A 309 -11.25 7.03 9.78
N GLN A 310 -10.47 5.95 9.83
CA GLN A 310 -11.00 4.58 9.88
C GLN A 310 -12.05 4.38 11.00
N ALA A 311 -11.82 4.92 12.20
CA ALA A 311 -12.76 4.77 13.31
C ALA A 311 -14.16 5.32 12.94
N HIS A 312 -14.23 6.55 12.45
CA HIS A 312 -15.49 7.15 12.00
C HIS A 312 -16.10 6.40 10.81
N PHE A 313 -15.29 5.96 9.84
CA PHE A 313 -15.78 5.16 8.72
C PHE A 313 -16.46 3.87 9.21
N LEU A 314 -15.79 3.10 10.07
CA LEU A 314 -16.32 1.84 10.59
C LEU A 314 -17.57 2.04 11.46
N ILE A 315 -17.59 3.08 12.31
CA ILE A 315 -18.77 3.44 13.10
C ILE A 315 -19.95 3.79 12.19
N ASN A 316 -19.72 4.64 11.18
CA ASN A 316 -20.77 5.04 10.23
C ASN A 316 -21.25 3.87 9.35
N SER A 317 -20.38 2.89 9.11
CA SER A 317 -20.73 1.62 8.46
C SER A 317 -21.39 0.60 9.42
N GLY A 318 -21.63 0.98 10.68
CA GLY A 318 -22.40 0.21 11.66
C GLY A 318 -21.64 -0.97 12.27
N ILE A 319 -20.32 -0.84 12.46
CA ILE A 319 -19.51 -1.85 13.17
C ILE A 319 -20.02 -2.17 14.57
N THR A 320 -20.66 -1.21 15.25
CA THR A 320 -21.29 -1.42 16.57
C THR A 320 -22.48 -2.36 16.49
N ASP A 321 -23.27 -2.28 15.42
CA ASP A 321 -24.40 -3.18 15.20
C ASP A 321 -23.92 -4.58 14.82
N LEU A 322 -22.83 -4.67 14.04
CA LEU A 322 -22.19 -5.94 13.70
C LEU A 322 -21.65 -6.63 14.96
N LEU A 323 -20.99 -5.87 15.83
CA LEU A 323 -20.51 -6.37 17.12
C LEU A 323 -21.68 -6.88 17.98
N ALA A 324 -22.83 -6.21 17.95
CA ALA A 324 -24.02 -6.63 18.69
C ALA A 324 -24.69 -7.93 18.15
N ARG A 325 -24.38 -8.38 16.93
CA ARG A 325 -24.86 -9.67 16.40
C ARG A 325 -24.14 -10.86 17.03
N ALA A 326 -22.92 -10.66 17.54
CA ALA A 326 -22.15 -11.72 18.18
C ALA A 326 -22.61 -11.91 19.63
N SER A 327 -22.83 -13.17 20.04
CA SER A 327 -23.13 -13.47 21.45
C SER A 327 -21.93 -13.10 22.33
N PRO A 328 -22.12 -12.45 23.50
CA PRO A 328 -21.07 -12.25 24.50
C PRO A 328 -20.38 -13.54 24.97
N GLU A 329 -21.00 -14.70 24.72
CA GLU A 329 -20.52 -16.02 25.13
C GLU A 329 -19.57 -16.66 24.11
N GLN A 330 -19.45 -16.09 22.90
CA GLN A 330 -18.60 -16.59 21.81
C GLN A 330 -17.38 -15.68 21.59
N ALA A 331 -16.70 -15.35 22.68
CA ALA A 331 -15.62 -14.36 22.65
C ALA A 331 -14.38 -14.76 21.84
N SER A 332 -14.21 -16.05 21.54
CA SER A 332 -13.13 -16.53 20.67
C SER A 332 -13.42 -16.39 19.17
N ALA A 333 -14.61 -15.89 18.81
CA ALA A 333 -14.99 -15.56 17.44
C ALA A 333 -14.82 -14.06 17.10
N TYR A 334 -14.30 -13.27 18.05
CA TYR A 334 -13.93 -11.86 17.89
C TYR A 334 -12.69 -11.68 17.00
#